data_AF-A0A8I0JJE7-F1
#
_entry.id   AF-A0A8I0JJE7-F1
#
_cell.length_a   1.000
_cell.length_b   1.000
_cell.length_c   1.000
_cell.angle_alpha   90.00
_cell.angle_beta   90.00
_cell.angle_gamma   90.00
#
_symmetry.space_group_name_H-M   'P 1'
#
loop_
_entity.id
_entity.type
_entity.pdbx_description
1 polymer ?
#
loop_
_entity_poly.entity_id
_entity_poly.type
_entity_poly.pdbx_seq_one_letter_code
_entity_poly.pdbx_strand_id
1 'polypeptide(L)'
;MNFTIESIKEFEAVNLKAKGVKTGCFVVTGNRLQPKFRNSINAILSVNCEFFATWGGCADEAEEIIDDVILDASNLDIPTISMDESIEDAVEFFAHSAFPNEKDLRFIVLFCNDVHDEFASKVISLFKKELVA
;
A
#
# COMPACT_ATOMS: atom_id res chain seq x y z
N MET A 1 22.97 -10.48 6.38
CA MET A 1 22.60 -10.48 4.95
C MET A 1 22.23 -9.06 4.58
N ASN A 2 22.98 -8.44 3.67
CA ASN A 2 22.63 -7.12 3.14
C ASN A 2 21.72 -7.35 1.94
N PHE A 3 20.46 -6.93 2.03
CA PHE A 3 19.53 -6.93 0.91
C PHE A 3 19.55 -5.53 0.30
N THR A 4 20.06 -5.41 -0.91
CA THR A 4 19.90 -4.21 -1.73
C THR A 4 18.60 -4.38 -2.51
N ILE A 5 17.57 -3.65 -2.10
CA ILE A 5 16.30 -3.53 -2.83
C ILE A 5 16.53 -2.48 -3.92
N GLU A 6 16.76 -2.91 -5.17
CA GLU A 6 17.06 -2.00 -6.29
C GLU A 6 15.78 -1.39 -6.88
N SER A 7 15.16 -0.55 -6.05
CA SER A 7 13.98 0.31 -6.22
C SER A 7 12.60 -0.33 -6.04
N ILE A 8 12.27 -0.70 -4.81
CA ILE A 8 10.92 -0.38 -4.34
C ILE A 8 10.96 1.12 -4.05
N LYS A 9 10.18 1.94 -4.77
CA LYS A 9 9.98 3.32 -4.33
C LYS A 9 8.98 3.26 -3.19
N GLU A 10 9.51 3.21 -1.97
CA GLU A 10 8.70 3.31 -0.76
C GLU A 10 8.41 4.78 -0.53
N PHE A 11 7.13 5.13 -0.49
CA PHE A 11 6.70 6.42 0.04
C PHE A 11 5.99 6.18 1.37
N GLU A 12 6.48 6.86 2.40
CA GLU A 12 5.83 6.89 3.70
C GLU A 12 5.07 8.21 3.85
N ALA A 13 3.73 8.13 3.88
CA ALA A 13 2.86 9.25 4.22
C ALA A 13 2.53 9.16 5.71
N VAL A 14 2.95 10.17 6.48
CA VAL A 14 3.08 10.06 7.94
C VAL A 14 2.31 11.19 8.61
N ASN A 15 1.24 10.87 9.34
CA ASN A 15 0.64 11.77 10.33
C ASN A 15 0.82 11.15 11.72
N LEU A 16 2.01 11.32 12.31
CA LEU A 16 2.39 10.67 13.57
C LEU A 16 2.29 11.64 14.75
N LYS A 17 1.48 11.29 15.74
CA LYS A 17 1.58 11.87 17.10
C LYS A 17 1.68 10.86 18.25
N ALA A 18 1.72 9.53 18.06
CA ALA A 18 1.74 8.59 19.19
C ALA A 18 2.37 7.19 18.92
N LYS A 19 2.50 6.37 19.98
CA LYS A 19 2.80 4.92 19.95
C LYS A 19 1.50 4.12 19.67
N GLY A 20 1.58 3.07 18.86
CA GLY A 20 0.42 2.20 18.55
C GLY A 20 -0.38 2.65 17.31
N VAL A 21 0.30 3.23 16.32
CA VAL A 21 -0.32 3.82 15.13
C VAL A 21 -0.74 2.72 14.16
N LYS A 22 -2.01 2.74 13.76
CA LYS A 22 -2.53 1.83 12.74
C LYS A 22 -1.92 2.15 11.39
N THR A 23 -1.53 1.10 10.68
CA THR A 23 -0.82 1.23 9.41
C THR A 23 -1.63 0.61 8.28
N GLY A 24 -1.95 1.41 7.27
CA GLY A 24 -2.55 0.96 6.02
C GLY A 24 -1.51 0.91 4.92
N CYS A 25 -1.54 -0.16 4.13
CA CYS A 25 -0.66 -0.35 2.98
C CYS A 25 -1.46 -0.17 1.67
N PHE A 26 -1.02 0.75 0.81
CA PHE A 26 -1.61 0.98 -0.51
C PHE A 26 -0.61 0.59 -1.60
N VAL A 27 -0.96 -0.38 -2.44
CA VAL A 27 -0.07 -0.92 -3.47
C VAL A 27 -0.51 -0.43 -4.84
N VAL A 28 0.36 0.34 -5.50
CA VAL A 28 0.16 0.84 -6.85
C VAL A 28 0.90 -0.06 -7.82
N THR A 29 0.14 -0.74 -8.67
CA THR A 29 0.63 -1.61 -9.73
C THR A 29 0.60 -0.89 -11.07
N GLY A 30 1.56 -1.20 -11.95
CA GLY A 30 1.41 -0.83 -13.36
C GLY A 30 0.68 -1.93 -14.13
N ASN A 31 1.09 -2.17 -15.37
CA ASN A 31 0.43 -3.12 -16.27
C ASN A 31 1.01 -4.54 -16.20
N ARG A 32 2.08 -4.74 -15.42
CA ARG A 32 2.73 -6.04 -15.27
C ARG A 32 3.30 -6.22 -13.87
N LEU A 33 2.95 -7.32 -13.21
CA LEU A 33 3.63 -7.72 -11.99
C LEU A 33 5.01 -8.31 -12.29
N GLN A 34 5.99 -7.90 -11.50
CA GLN A 34 7.34 -8.44 -11.61
C GLN A 34 7.45 -9.78 -10.87
N PRO A 35 8.32 -10.71 -11.33
CA PRO A 35 8.54 -11.99 -10.64
C PRO A 35 8.97 -11.86 -9.16
N LYS A 36 9.53 -10.69 -8.79
CA LYS A 36 9.96 -10.39 -7.42
C LYS A 36 8.89 -9.71 -6.56
N PHE A 37 7.69 -9.47 -7.09
CA PHE A 37 6.61 -8.76 -6.38
C PHE A 37 6.27 -9.42 -5.03
N ARG A 38 6.18 -10.75 -4.98
CA ARG A 38 5.98 -11.51 -3.73
C ARG A 38 7.03 -11.20 -2.68
N ASN A 39 8.30 -10.97 -3.06
CA ASN A 39 9.35 -10.62 -2.12
C ASN A 39 9.16 -9.19 -1.56
N SER A 40 8.68 -8.26 -2.38
CA SER A 40 8.34 -6.90 -1.96
C SER A 40 7.17 -6.90 -0.96
N ILE A 41 6.14 -7.70 -1.20
CA ILE A 41 5.02 -7.87 -0.27
C ILE A 41 5.47 -8.50 1.05
N ASN A 42 6.30 -9.55 0.99
CA ASN A 42 6.90 -10.14 2.20
C ASN A 42 7.68 -9.12 3.04
N ALA A 43 8.42 -8.22 2.40
CA ALA A 43 9.13 -7.14 3.10
C ALA A 43 8.15 -6.18 3.78
N ILE A 44 7.05 -5.84 3.11
CA ILE A 44 6.04 -4.91 3.64
C ILE A 44 5.19 -5.51 4.76
N LEU A 45 4.94 -6.83 4.78
CA LEU A 45 4.26 -7.47 5.91
C LEU A 45 5.04 -7.35 7.22
N SER A 46 6.36 -7.17 7.16
CA SER A 46 7.17 -6.87 8.36
C SER A 46 6.84 -5.52 8.99
N VAL A 47 6.10 -4.65 8.30
CA VAL A 47 5.73 -3.32 8.76
C VAL A 47 4.41 -3.31 9.57
N ASN A 48 3.84 -4.48 9.85
CA ASN A 48 2.63 -4.66 10.65
C ASN A 48 1.43 -3.85 10.10
N CYS A 49 1.21 -3.92 8.79
CA CYS A 49 0.04 -3.36 8.14
C CYS A 49 -1.23 -4.10 8.57
N GLU A 50 -2.26 -3.35 8.95
CA GLU A 50 -3.56 -3.85 9.41
C GLU A 50 -4.61 -3.82 8.30
N PHE A 51 -4.31 -3.20 7.15
CA PHE A 51 -5.20 -3.14 5.99
C PHE A 51 -4.37 -2.98 4.72
N PHE A 52 -4.71 -3.70 3.66
CA PHE A 52 -4.10 -3.58 2.35
C PHE A 52 -5.12 -3.17 1.29
N ALA A 53 -4.73 -2.27 0.39
CA ALA A 53 -5.46 -2.02 -0.84
C ALA A 53 -4.52 -2.06 -2.04
N THR A 54 -5.01 -2.55 -3.17
CA THR A 54 -4.30 -2.53 -4.45
C THR A 54 -5.04 -1.66 -5.46
N TRP A 55 -4.28 -0.99 -6.32
CA TRP A 55 -4.81 -0.19 -7.42
C TRP A 55 -3.88 -0.30 -8.64
N GLY A 56 -4.44 -0.19 -9.84
CA GLY A 56 -3.70 -0.17 -11.09
C GLY A 56 -3.96 -1.36 -12.01
N GLY A 57 -3.14 -1.53 -13.04
CA GLY A 57 -3.39 -2.46 -14.13
C GLY A 57 -3.35 -3.94 -13.76
N CYS A 58 -2.68 -4.28 -12.66
CA CYS A 58 -2.59 -5.63 -12.10
C CYS A 58 -3.09 -5.68 -10.65
N ALA A 59 -4.06 -4.83 -10.28
CA ALA A 59 -4.55 -4.74 -8.90
C ALA A 59 -5.08 -6.09 -8.37
N ASP A 60 -5.91 -6.78 -9.15
CA ASP A 60 -6.50 -8.07 -8.77
C ASP A 60 -5.42 -9.16 -8.60
N GLU A 61 -4.51 -9.27 -9.57
CA GLU A 61 -3.38 -10.23 -9.49
C GLU A 61 -2.47 -9.92 -8.29
N ALA A 62 -2.32 -8.65 -7.93
CA ALA A 62 -1.54 -8.24 -6.77
C ALA A 62 -2.24 -8.57 -5.46
N GLU A 63 -3.56 -8.39 -5.40
CA GLU A 63 -4.39 -8.76 -4.25
C GLU A 63 -4.28 -10.26 -3.97
N GLU A 64 -4.43 -11.10 -5.00
CA GLU A 64 -4.27 -12.56 -4.85
C GLU A 64 -2.91 -12.95 -4.27
N ILE A 65 -1.83 -12.29 -4.72
CA ILE A 65 -0.49 -12.53 -4.17
C ILE A 65 -0.37 -12.04 -2.72
N ILE A 66 -1.00 -10.93 -2.37
CA ILE A 66 -0.98 -10.41 -0.99
C ILE A 66 -1.72 -11.38 -0.06
N ASP A 67 -2.90 -11.84 -0.47
CA ASP A 67 -3.68 -12.85 0.25
C ASP A 67 -2.87 -14.12 0.49
N ASP A 68 -2.24 -14.67 -0.55
CA ASP A 68 -1.37 -15.83 -0.46
C ASP A 68 -0.27 -15.65 0.61
N VAL A 69 0.36 -14.49 0.63
CA VAL A 69 1.47 -14.23 1.57
C VAL A 69 0.94 -14.02 3.00
N ILE A 70 -0.22 -13.38 3.17
CA ILE A 70 -0.90 -13.23 4.46
C ILE A 70 -1.28 -14.60 5.03
N LEU A 71 -1.82 -15.49 4.18
CA LEU A 71 -2.15 -16.87 4.52
C LEU A 71 -0.90 -17.66 4.95
N ASP A 72 0.19 -17.57 4.18
CA ASP A 72 1.47 -18.21 4.52
C ASP A 72 2.02 -17.73 5.88
N ALA A 73 1.81 -16.45 6.20
CA ALA A 73 2.21 -15.84 7.48
C ALA A 73 1.24 -16.16 8.64
N SER A 74 0.14 -16.88 8.38
CA SER A 74 -0.92 -17.18 9.35
C SER A 74 -1.62 -15.95 9.95
N ASN A 75 -1.64 -14.82 9.23
CA ASN A 75 -2.23 -13.56 9.67
C ASN A 75 -3.63 -13.33 9.08
N LEU A 76 -4.57 -14.24 9.35
CA LEU A 76 -5.89 -14.30 8.67
C LEU A 76 -6.79 -13.07 8.87
N ASP A 77 -6.46 -12.18 9.81
CA ASP A 77 -7.28 -11.03 10.17
C ASP A 77 -6.94 -9.76 9.38
N ILE A 78 -6.01 -9.83 8.41
CA ILE A 78 -5.61 -8.67 7.60
C ILE A 78 -6.52 -8.57 6.36
N PRO A 79 -7.41 -7.57 6.26
CA PRO A 79 -8.21 -7.32 5.07
C PRO A 79 -7.37 -6.79 3.90
N THR A 80 -7.80 -7.19 2.70
CA THR A 80 -7.27 -6.85 1.38
C THR A 80 -8.43 -6.44 0.46
N ILE A 81 -8.16 -5.54 -0.48
CA ILE A 81 -9.12 -5.10 -1.49
C ILE A 81 -8.40 -4.61 -2.75
N SER A 82 -8.87 -4.99 -3.93
CA SER A 82 -8.54 -4.30 -5.19
C SER A 82 -9.55 -3.20 -5.51
N MET A 83 -9.06 -2.13 -6.13
CA MET A 83 -9.86 -0.94 -6.45
C MET A 83 -9.83 -0.66 -7.96
N ASP A 84 -11.01 -0.45 -8.56
CA ASP A 84 -11.19 -0.19 -10.00
C ASP A 84 -11.60 1.26 -10.34
N GLU A 85 -11.65 2.12 -9.33
CA GLU A 85 -12.00 3.54 -9.41
C GLU A 85 -10.85 4.42 -9.96
N SER A 86 -11.11 5.71 -10.16
CA SER A 86 -10.03 6.67 -10.44
C SER A 86 -9.00 6.71 -9.30
N ILE A 87 -7.75 7.11 -9.57
CA ILE A 87 -6.73 7.13 -8.52
C ILE A 87 -7.06 8.14 -7.41
N GLU A 88 -7.73 9.25 -7.76
CA GLU A 88 -8.24 10.22 -6.81
C GLU A 88 -9.28 9.59 -5.87
N ASP A 89 -10.31 8.95 -6.43
CA ASP A 89 -11.37 8.31 -5.66
C ASP A 89 -10.83 7.12 -4.85
N ALA A 90 -9.86 6.39 -5.39
CA ALA A 90 -9.24 5.27 -4.71
C ALA A 90 -8.43 5.71 -3.48
N VAL A 91 -7.65 6.79 -3.61
CA VAL A 91 -6.91 7.35 -2.47
C VAL A 91 -7.87 7.92 -1.43
N GLU A 92 -8.90 8.66 -1.84
CA GLU A 92 -9.92 9.21 -0.93
C GLU A 92 -10.63 8.08 -0.18
N PHE A 93 -11.18 7.10 -0.91
CA PHE A 93 -11.85 5.95 -0.31
C PHE A 93 -10.92 5.25 0.67
N PHE A 94 -9.70 4.89 0.27
CA PHE A 94 -8.77 4.18 1.15
C PHE A 94 -8.41 5.00 2.41
N ALA A 95 -8.11 6.29 2.25
CA ALA A 95 -7.75 7.16 3.37
C ALA A 95 -8.86 7.28 4.42
N HIS A 96 -10.13 7.21 4.01
CA HIS A 96 -11.27 7.35 4.91
C HIS A 96 -11.88 6.00 5.37
N SER A 97 -11.75 4.94 4.58
CA SER A 97 -12.39 3.64 4.82
C SER A 97 -11.49 2.63 5.52
N ALA A 98 -10.17 2.70 5.33
CA ALA A 98 -9.25 1.72 5.92
C ALA A 98 -9.34 1.73 7.46
N PHE A 99 -9.51 2.92 8.05
CA PHE A 99 -9.55 3.11 9.50
C PHE A 99 -10.55 4.21 9.91
N PRO A 100 -11.86 3.94 9.90
CA PRO A 100 -12.85 4.95 10.21
C PRO A 100 -12.72 5.45 11.65
N ASN A 101 -12.75 6.78 11.83
CA ASN A 101 -12.62 7.49 13.11
C ASN A 101 -11.25 7.46 13.79
N GLU A 102 -10.23 6.89 13.14
CA GLU A 102 -8.86 6.94 13.66
C GLU A 102 -8.20 8.29 13.34
N LYS A 103 -7.47 8.84 14.32
CA LYS A 103 -6.82 10.15 14.21
C LYS A 103 -5.32 10.08 13.95
N ASP A 104 -4.71 8.95 14.31
CA ASP A 104 -3.29 8.70 14.16
C ASP A 104 -3.10 7.54 13.18
N LEU A 105 -2.71 7.87 11.95
CA LEU A 105 -2.61 6.92 10.85
C LEU A 105 -1.27 7.03 10.14
N ARG A 106 -0.78 5.88 9.70
CA ARG A 106 0.38 5.76 8.83
C ARG A 106 -0.07 5.08 7.53
N PHE A 107 0.19 5.73 6.41
CA PHE A 107 -0.02 5.12 5.10
C PHE A 107 1.33 4.82 4.45
N ILE A 108 1.51 3.57 4.06
CA ILE A 108 2.68 3.13 3.30
C ILE A 108 2.21 2.89 1.87
N VAL A 109 2.82 3.59 0.93
CA VAL A 109 2.52 3.42 -0.49
C VAL A 109 3.66 2.65 -1.15
N LEU A 110 3.31 1.50 -1.71
CA LEU A 110 4.20 0.63 -2.47
C LEU A 110 3.99 0.89 -3.96
N PHE A 111 5.01 1.41 -4.65
CA PHE A 111 4.98 1.52 -6.11
C PHE A 111 5.69 0.34 -6.77
N CYS A 112 5.01 -0.33 -7.68
CA CYS A 112 5.63 -1.29 -8.58
C CYS A 112 6.56 -0.57 -9.57
N ASN A 113 7.64 -1.26 -9.98
CA ASN A 113 8.73 -0.70 -10.78
C ASN A 113 8.31 -0.09 -12.14
N ASP A 114 7.15 -0.47 -12.65
CA ASP A 114 6.61 0.01 -13.91
C ASP A 114 5.73 1.26 -13.75
N VAL A 115 5.55 1.77 -12.53
CA VAL A 115 4.86 3.03 -12.26
C VAL A 115 5.79 4.22 -12.51
N HIS A 116 5.36 5.14 -13.37
CA HIS A 116 6.12 6.35 -13.71
C HIS A 116 6.25 7.32 -12.50
N ASP A 117 7.40 7.98 -12.39
CA ASP A 117 7.72 8.89 -11.28
C ASP A 117 6.75 10.06 -11.11
N GLU A 118 6.29 10.63 -12.23
CA GLU A 118 5.29 11.70 -12.22
C GLU A 118 3.97 11.20 -11.63
N PHE A 119 3.60 9.96 -11.95
CA PHE A 119 2.40 9.32 -11.42
C PHE A 119 2.55 8.99 -9.94
N ALA A 120 3.69 8.44 -9.54
CA ALA A 120 3.98 8.21 -8.12
C ALA A 120 3.91 9.53 -7.32
N SER A 121 4.47 10.62 -7.86
CA SER A 121 4.39 11.95 -7.24
C SER A 121 2.95 12.45 -7.10
N LYS A 122 2.08 12.17 -8.06
CA LYS A 122 0.64 12.48 -7.98
C LYS A 122 -0.02 11.73 -6.82
N VAL A 123 0.16 10.40 -6.74
CA VAL A 123 -0.42 9.56 -5.66
C VAL A 123 0.05 10.05 -4.28
N ILE A 124 1.34 10.32 -4.16
CA ILE A 124 1.95 10.89 -2.95
C ILE A 124 1.27 12.21 -2.54
N SER A 125 1.04 13.09 -3.51
CA SER A 125 0.38 14.37 -3.26
C SER A 125 -1.07 14.20 -2.80
N LEU A 126 -1.79 13.21 -3.32
CA LEU A 126 -3.16 12.90 -2.91
C LEU A 126 -3.18 12.43 -1.45
N PHE A 127 -2.36 11.44 -1.08
CA PHE A 127 -2.27 10.98 0.30
C PHE A 127 -1.89 12.10 1.29
N LYS A 128 -0.97 12.99 0.91
CA LYS A 128 -0.61 14.14 1.75
C LYS A 128 -1.78 15.10 1.97
N LYS A 129 -2.64 15.28 0.96
CA LYS A 129 -3.84 16.12 1.07
C LYS A 129 -4.81 15.51 2.08
N GLU A 130 -5.06 14.21 2.00
CA GLU A 130 -6.01 13.53 2.87
C GLU A 130 -5.51 13.41 4.32
N LEU A 131 -4.20 13.40 4.55
CA LEU A 131 -3.65 13.41 5.92
C LEU A 131 -3.74 14.77 6.63
N VAL A 132 -3.99 15.85 5.91
CA VAL A 132 -4.08 17.23 6.47
C VAL A 132 -5.52 17.72 6.57
N ALA A 133 -6.46 17.06 5.90
CA ALA A 133 -7.90 17.34 5.94
C ALA A 133 -8.52 16.98 7.30
#